data_AF-A0A6J6BLF7-F1
#
_entry.id   AF-A0A6J6BLF7-F1
#
_cell.length_a   1.000
_cell.length_b   1.000
_cell.length_c   1.000
_cell.angle_alpha   90.00
_cell.angle_beta   90.00
_cell.angle_gamma   90.00
#
_symmetry.space_group_name_H-M   'P 1'
#
loop_
_entity.id
_entity.type
_entity.pdbx_description
1 polymer ?
#
loop_
_entity_poly.entity_id
_entity_poly.type
_entity_poly.pdbx_seq_one_letter_code
_entity_poly.pdbx_strand_id
1 'polypeptide(L)'
;MVAYYISELGGFHLVPKTVLRDGPFGLGAVQEWIEVDDEVDVVNFVQSDGSILRNMALFDAIINNADRKFGHILVGPDGDVYGCDHGVSFHEEDKLRTVLWQFADLDLTEHEIEKIKRILGGLDESYLADLLTTDEIDALKSRAGKLLDLKKFPMPNPNWPAIPWPPY
;
A
#
# COMPACT_ATOMS: atom_id res chain seq x y z
N MET A 1 -1.45 8.45 -7.48
CA MET A 1 -0.25 9.31 -7.46
C MET A 1 0.58 9.13 -6.22
N VAL A 2 0.06 9.49 -5.05
CA VAL A 2 0.82 9.43 -3.78
C VAL A 2 1.27 8.00 -3.45
N ALA A 3 0.40 7.00 -3.62
CA ALA A 3 0.77 5.59 -3.43
C ALA A 3 1.98 5.18 -4.29
N TYR A 4 2.02 5.57 -5.57
CA TYR A 4 3.17 5.32 -6.44
C TYR A 4 4.43 6.00 -5.91
N TYR A 5 4.35 7.28 -5.55
CA TYR A 5 5.46 8.03 -4.99
C TYR A 5 6.03 7.38 -3.70
N ILE A 6 5.16 7.00 -2.75
CA ILE A 6 5.59 6.34 -1.50
C ILE A 6 6.18 4.96 -1.77
N SER A 7 5.63 4.21 -2.74
CA SER A 7 6.15 2.90 -3.14
C SER A 7 7.57 3.01 -3.69
N GLU A 8 7.83 3.97 -4.59
CA GLU A 8 9.15 4.22 -5.14
C GLU A 8 10.13 4.73 -4.08
N LEU A 9 9.70 5.65 -3.22
CA LEU A 9 10.52 6.20 -2.15
C LEU A 9 10.98 5.12 -1.15
N GLY A 10 10.10 4.19 -0.79
CA GLY A 10 10.44 3.04 0.06
C GLY A 10 11.16 1.90 -0.67
N GLY A 11 11.34 2.01 -1.99
CA GLY A 11 11.88 0.93 -2.83
C GLY A 11 11.03 -0.34 -2.78
N PHE A 12 9.71 -0.19 -2.67
CA PHE A 12 8.75 -1.30 -2.75
C PHE A 12 8.52 -1.73 -4.20
N HIS A 13 8.39 -0.76 -5.12
CA HIS A 13 8.09 -1.01 -6.53
C HIS A 13 6.81 -1.83 -6.75
N LEU A 14 5.81 -1.60 -5.91
CA LEU A 14 4.56 -2.38 -5.87
C LEU A 14 3.40 -1.69 -6.57
N VAL A 15 3.52 -0.43 -6.96
CA VAL A 15 2.42 0.32 -7.56
C VAL A 15 2.75 0.55 -9.03
N PRO A 16 1.88 0.21 -9.99
CA PRO A 16 2.11 0.51 -11.40
C PRO A 16 2.30 2.00 -11.59
N LYS A 17 3.12 2.39 -12.57
CA LYS A 17 3.45 3.80 -12.79
C LYS A 17 2.19 4.62 -12.91
N THR A 18 2.04 5.59 -12.01
CA THR A 18 0.85 6.44 -11.96
C THR A 18 1.29 7.90 -12.14
N VAL A 19 0.66 8.61 -13.08
CA VAL A 19 0.95 10.01 -13.41
C VAL A 19 -0.32 10.86 -13.43
N LEU A 20 -0.21 12.16 -13.16
CA LEU A 20 -1.32 13.10 -13.38
C LEU A 20 -1.38 13.46 -14.86
N ARG A 21 -2.59 13.49 -15.40
CA ARG A 21 -2.88 13.95 -16.75
C ARG A 21 -4.12 14.82 -16.75
N ASP A 22 -4.08 15.87 -17.54
CA ASP A 22 -5.27 16.62 -17.89
C ASP A 22 -6.14 15.80 -18.85
N GLY A 23 -7.46 15.91 -18.70
CA GLY A 23 -8.45 15.13 -19.42
C GLY A 23 -9.72 15.92 -19.66
N PRO A 24 -10.70 15.37 -20.42
CA PRO A 24 -11.92 16.07 -20.78
C PRO A 24 -12.78 16.50 -19.59
N PHE A 25 -12.55 15.93 -18.40
CA PHE A 25 -13.25 16.25 -17.16
C PHE A 25 -12.31 16.87 -16.10
N GLY A 26 -11.16 17.38 -16.52
CA GLY A 26 -10.14 17.95 -15.65
C GLY A 26 -9.02 16.98 -15.31
N LEU A 27 -8.21 17.38 -14.33
CA LEU A 27 -7.03 16.65 -13.89
C LEU A 27 -7.41 15.30 -13.27
N GLY A 28 -6.77 14.23 -13.71
CA GLY A 28 -6.98 12.88 -13.19
C GLY A 28 -5.67 12.08 -13.13
N ALA A 29 -5.74 10.92 -12.47
CA ALA A 29 -4.65 9.97 -12.46
C ALA A 29 -4.76 8.98 -13.63
N VAL A 30 -3.65 8.72 -14.31
CA VAL A 30 -3.51 7.66 -15.31
C VAL A 30 -2.48 6.68 -14.79
N GLN A 31 -2.83 5.40 -14.80
CA GLN A 31 -1.99 4.31 -14.32
C GLN A 31 -1.61 3.41 -15.50
N GLU A 32 -0.36 2.95 -15.50
CA GLU A 32 0.14 1.93 -16.43
C GLU A 32 -0.69 0.65 -16.35
N TRP A 33 -1.04 0.11 -17.52
CA TRP A 33 -1.73 -1.17 -17.61
C TRP A 33 -0.74 -2.30 -17.35
N ILE A 34 -1.12 -3.23 -16.48
CA ILE A 34 -0.34 -4.42 -16.16
C ILE A 34 -1.05 -5.61 -16.79
N GLU A 35 -0.34 -6.33 -17.65
CA GLU A 35 -0.80 -7.63 -18.13
C GLU A 35 -0.69 -8.65 -16.99
N VAL A 36 -1.78 -9.36 -16.73
CA VAL A 36 -1.86 -10.39 -15.69
C VAL A 36 -1.75 -11.78 -16.29
N ASP A 37 -1.15 -12.70 -15.53
CA ASP A 37 -1.14 -14.12 -15.88
C ASP A 37 -2.44 -14.78 -15.41
N ASP A 38 -3.35 -15.05 -16.35
CA ASP A 38 -4.65 -15.67 -16.09
C ASP A 38 -4.55 -17.12 -15.58
N GLU A 39 -3.38 -17.77 -15.68
CA GLU A 39 -3.15 -19.12 -15.16
C GLU A 39 -2.79 -19.12 -13.66
N VAL A 40 -2.49 -17.95 -13.08
CA VAL A 40 -2.19 -17.82 -11.65
C VAL A 40 -3.48 -17.83 -10.84
N ASP A 41 -3.59 -18.81 -9.94
CA ASP A 41 -4.60 -18.76 -8.88
C ASP A 41 -4.21 -17.69 -7.84
N VAL A 42 -4.71 -16.47 -8.04
CA VAL A 42 -4.40 -15.31 -7.21
C VAL A 42 -4.81 -15.53 -5.75
N VAL A 43 -5.91 -16.25 -5.48
CA VAL A 43 -6.34 -16.50 -4.10
C VAL A 43 -5.32 -17.38 -3.38
N ASN A 44 -4.91 -18.48 -4.02
CA ASN A 44 -3.87 -19.35 -3.47
C ASN A 44 -2.52 -18.64 -3.35
N PHE A 45 -2.16 -17.81 -4.34
CA PHE A 45 -0.94 -17.00 -4.30
C PHE A 45 -0.94 -16.05 -3.09
N VAL A 46 -1.99 -15.26 -2.92
CA VAL A 46 -2.12 -14.23 -1.88
C VAL A 46 -2.19 -14.82 -0.47
N GLN A 47 -2.64 -16.06 -0.32
CA GLN A 47 -2.63 -16.78 0.96
C GLN A 47 -1.25 -17.33 1.35
N SER A 48 -0.25 -17.22 0.48
CA SER A 48 1.13 -17.62 0.79
C SER A 48 1.86 -16.59 1.66
N ASP A 49 3.02 -16.99 2.19
CA ASP A 49 3.92 -16.13 2.97
C ASP A 49 5.02 -15.48 2.09
N GLY A 50 4.73 -15.26 0.81
CA GLY A 50 5.69 -14.68 -0.13
C GLY A 50 6.20 -13.31 0.33
N SER A 51 7.51 -13.08 0.22
CA SER A 51 8.15 -11.81 0.66
C SER A 51 7.58 -10.58 -0.04
N ILE A 52 7.09 -10.73 -1.27
CA ILE A 52 6.44 -9.65 -2.02
C ILE A 52 5.07 -9.27 -1.45
N LEU A 53 4.29 -10.25 -1.01
CA LEU A 53 3.00 -10.04 -0.34
C LEU A 53 3.21 -9.41 1.04
N ARG A 54 4.26 -9.82 1.73
CA ARG A 54 4.68 -9.21 3.00
C ARG A 54 5.08 -7.74 2.82
N ASN A 55 5.82 -7.41 1.77
CA ASN A 55 6.10 -6.03 1.39
C ASN A 55 4.82 -5.24 1.08
N MET A 56 3.84 -5.88 0.41
CA MET A 56 2.55 -5.25 0.12
C MET A 56 1.73 -4.98 1.38
N ALA A 57 1.70 -5.93 2.32
CA ALA A 57 1.04 -5.74 3.62
C ALA A 57 1.68 -4.57 4.39
N LEU A 58 3.01 -4.44 4.35
CA LEU A 58 3.71 -3.33 5.01
C LEU A 58 3.39 -2.00 4.34
N PHE A 59 3.40 -1.98 3.01
CA PHE A 59 3.05 -0.81 2.23
C PHE A 59 1.61 -0.36 2.49
N ASP A 60 0.65 -1.29 2.47
CA ASP A 60 -0.77 -1.02 2.78
C ASP A 60 -0.93 -0.48 4.21
N ALA A 61 -0.18 -0.98 5.19
CA ALA A 61 -0.19 -0.47 6.56
C ALA A 61 0.33 0.97 6.67
N ILE A 62 1.38 1.32 5.93
CA ILE A 62 1.94 2.68 5.92
C ILE A 62 0.92 3.66 5.30
N ILE A 63 0.41 3.32 4.12
CA ILE A 63 -0.51 4.20 3.38
C ILE A 63 -1.94 4.12 3.90
N ASN A 64 -2.24 3.20 4.82
CA ASN A 64 -3.60 2.92 5.32
C ASN A 64 -4.57 2.62 4.19
N ASN A 65 -4.23 1.63 3.37
CA ASN A 65 -5.11 1.17 2.30
C ASN A 65 -6.36 0.53 2.90
N ALA A 66 -7.51 1.13 2.64
CA ALA A 66 -8.77 0.69 3.18
C ALA A 66 -9.49 -0.32 2.27
N ASP A 67 -8.88 -0.87 1.22
CA ASP A 67 -9.61 -1.78 0.33
C ASP A 67 -8.75 -2.82 -0.42
N ARG A 68 -7.70 -3.38 0.20
CA ARG A 68 -6.87 -4.41 -0.48
C ARG A 68 -7.60 -5.75 -0.59
N LYS A 69 -8.15 -6.04 -1.77
CA LYS A 69 -8.81 -7.31 -2.16
C LYS A 69 -7.88 -8.24 -2.93
N PHE A 70 -8.29 -9.49 -3.14
CA PHE A 70 -7.54 -10.44 -3.98
C PHE A 70 -7.36 -9.91 -5.41
N GLY A 71 -8.44 -9.46 -6.05
CA GLY A 71 -8.40 -8.88 -7.40
C GLY A 71 -7.61 -7.58 -7.54
N HIS A 72 -7.13 -6.99 -6.45
CA HIS A 72 -6.25 -5.82 -6.49
C HIS A 72 -4.76 -6.19 -6.53
N ILE A 73 -4.43 -7.49 -6.49
CA ILE A 73 -3.07 -8.02 -6.57
C ILE A 73 -2.89 -8.59 -7.96
N LEU A 74 -2.08 -7.92 -8.76
CA LEU A 74 -1.82 -8.23 -10.15
C LEU A 74 -0.51 -9.02 -10.23
N VAL A 75 -0.59 -10.26 -10.70
CA VAL A 75 0.59 -11.11 -10.92
C VAL A 75 0.83 -11.17 -12.42
N GLY A 76 1.98 -10.66 -12.85
CA GLY A 76 2.37 -10.66 -14.27
C GLY A 76 2.97 -12.00 -14.71
N PRO A 77 3.04 -12.26 -16.03
CA PRO A 77 3.56 -13.51 -16.60
C PRO A 77 5.04 -13.76 -16.28
N ASP A 78 5.80 -12.70 -16.01
CA ASP A 78 7.21 -12.78 -15.63
C ASP A 78 7.42 -12.92 -14.10
N GLY A 79 6.34 -13.03 -13.33
CA GLY A 79 6.36 -13.18 -11.87
C GLY A 79 6.41 -11.86 -11.09
N ASP A 80 6.38 -10.71 -11.78
CA ASP A 80 6.24 -9.40 -11.14
C ASP A 80 4.87 -9.27 -10.47
N VAL A 81 4.83 -8.56 -9.33
CA VAL A 81 3.60 -8.41 -8.54
C VAL A 81 3.36 -6.95 -8.23
N TYR A 82 2.15 -6.50 -8.52
CA TYR A 82 1.71 -5.13 -8.28
C TYR A 82 0.41 -5.11 -7.47
N GLY A 83 0.22 -4.04 -6.71
CA GLY A 83 -1.06 -3.65 -6.14
C GLY A 83 -1.69 -2.56 -7.00
N CYS A 84 -2.98 -2.66 -7.29
CA CYS A 84 -3.77 -1.56 -7.86
C CYS A 84 -4.82 -1.05 -6.85
N ASP A 85 -5.65 -0.12 -7.31
CA ASP A 85 -6.74 0.51 -6.56
C ASP A 85 -6.37 1.07 -5.17
N HIS A 86 -5.62 2.18 -5.18
CA HIS A 86 -5.26 2.93 -3.97
C HIS A 86 -6.13 4.18 -3.78
N GLY A 87 -7.33 4.20 -4.38
CA GLY A 87 -8.21 5.38 -4.32
C GLY A 87 -8.75 5.69 -2.92
N VAL A 88 -8.74 4.68 -2.05
CA VAL A 88 -9.18 4.76 -0.65
C VAL A 88 -8.00 4.48 0.30
N SER A 89 -6.98 5.34 0.21
CA SER A 89 -5.78 5.31 1.06
C SER A 89 -5.56 6.68 1.70
N PHE A 90 -4.57 6.78 2.59
CA PHE A 90 -4.07 7.98 3.25
C PHE A 90 -4.98 8.65 4.28
N HIS A 91 -6.23 8.20 4.41
CA HIS A 91 -7.17 8.71 5.41
C HIS A 91 -6.52 8.82 6.81
N GLU A 92 -6.82 9.90 7.53
CA GLU A 92 -6.25 10.20 8.85
C GLU A 92 -6.59 9.14 9.90
N GLU A 93 -7.85 8.71 9.95
CA GLU A 93 -8.32 7.59 10.77
C GLU A 93 -7.76 6.25 10.30
N ASP A 94 -7.46 5.35 11.24
CA ASP A 94 -7.02 3.99 10.96
C ASP A 94 -8.16 3.16 10.36
N LYS A 95 -8.07 2.94 9.05
CA LYS A 95 -9.09 2.31 8.21
C LYS A 95 -8.53 1.14 7.42
N LEU A 96 -7.37 0.61 7.80
CA LEU A 96 -6.68 -0.45 7.08
C LEU A 96 -7.61 -1.66 6.92
N ARG A 97 -7.86 -2.05 5.66
CA ARG A 97 -8.58 -3.28 5.32
C ARG A 97 -7.82 -4.02 4.26
N THR A 98 -7.47 -5.26 4.54
CA THR A 98 -6.65 -6.06 3.64
C THR A 98 -6.99 -7.54 3.74
N VAL A 99 -6.77 -8.28 2.67
CA VAL A 99 -6.75 -9.75 2.68
C VAL A 99 -5.41 -10.31 3.19
N LEU A 100 -4.41 -9.46 3.40
CA LEU A 100 -3.04 -9.83 3.77
C LEU A 100 -2.79 -9.94 5.29
N TRP A 101 -3.81 -10.27 6.07
CA TRP A 101 -3.70 -10.33 7.54
C TRP A 101 -2.87 -11.51 8.07
N GLN A 102 -2.42 -12.43 7.22
CA GLN A 102 -1.50 -13.50 7.64
C GLN A 102 -0.18 -12.96 8.23
N PHE A 103 0.18 -11.71 7.91
CA PHE A 103 1.39 -11.07 8.45
C PHE A 103 1.16 -10.28 9.75
N ALA A 104 -0.07 -10.20 10.27
CA ALA A 104 -0.39 -9.41 11.46
C ALA A 104 0.44 -9.84 12.70
N ASP A 105 0.85 -8.86 13.51
CA ASP A 105 1.67 -9.02 14.73
C ASP A 105 3.05 -9.68 14.55
N LEU A 106 3.44 -10.04 13.32
CA LEU A 106 4.78 -10.51 13.03
C LEU A 106 5.80 -9.38 13.21
N ASP A 107 6.99 -9.72 13.70
CA ASP A 107 8.09 -8.78 13.84
C ASP A 107 8.54 -8.28 12.46
N LEU A 108 8.85 -6.99 12.35
CA LEU A 108 9.47 -6.41 11.18
C LEU A 108 10.94 -6.81 11.12
N THR A 109 11.39 -7.15 9.92
CA THR A 109 12.80 -7.36 9.61
C THR A 109 13.54 -6.02 9.53
N GLU A 110 14.86 -6.06 9.70
CA GLU A 110 15.69 -4.85 9.51
C GLU A 110 15.53 -4.23 8.13
N HIS A 111 15.33 -5.04 7.08
CA HIS A 111 15.10 -4.53 5.73
C HIS A 111 13.76 -3.76 5.62
N GLU A 112 12.71 -4.25 6.25
CA GLU A 112 11.40 -3.58 6.31
C GLU A 112 11.47 -2.27 7.10
N ILE A 113 12.19 -2.27 8.22
CA ILE A 113 12.49 -1.08 9.02
C ILE A 113 13.22 -0.02 8.19
N GLU A 114 14.23 -0.42 7.40
CA GLU A 114 14.96 0.51 6.52
C GLU A 114 14.07 1.12 5.43
N LYS A 115 13.10 0.38 4.88
CA LYS A 115 12.12 0.94 3.94
C LYS A 115 11.28 2.05 4.59
N ILE A 116 10.80 1.83 5.81
CA ILE A 116 10.02 2.84 6.56
C ILE A 116 10.88 4.08 6.84
N LYS A 117 12.14 3.90 7.26
CA LYS A 117 13.06 5.02 7.48
C LYS A 117 13.35 5.81 6.21
N ARG A 118 13.51 5.14 5.06
CA ARG A 118 13.69 5.81 3.76
C ARG A 118 12.48 6.66 3.39
N ILE A 119 11.27 6.15 3.63
CA ILE A 119 10.05 6.93 3.44
C ILE A 119 10.09 8.18 4.31
N LEU A 120 10.18 8.01 5.64
CA LEU A 120 10.15 9.14 6.58
C LEU A 120 11.27 10.17 6.35
N GLY A 121 12.46 9.71 5.97
CA GLY A 121 13.61 10.57 5.70
C GLY A 121 13.62 11.25 4.33
N GLY A 122 12.76 10.82 3.41
CA GLY A 122 12.74 11.28 2.02
C GLY A 122 11.41 11.86 1.54
N LEU A 123 10.43 12.04 2.43
CA LEU A 123 9.16 12.68 2.09
C LEU A 123 9.39 14.12 1.61
N ASP A 124 8.85 14.43 0.45
CA ASP A 124 8.69 15.79 -0.04
C ASP A 124 7.31 16.31 0.40
N GLU A 125 7.26 16.96 1.56
CA GLU A 125 6.01 17.48 2.09
C GLU A 125 5.39 18.56 1.20
N SER A 126 6.19 19.28 0.42
CA SER A 126 5.68 20.30 -0.51
C SER A 126 4.92 19.65 -1.66
N TYR A 127 5.46 18.58 -2.23
CA TYR A 127 4.78 17.77 -3.24
C TYR A 127 3.52 17.09 -2.69
N LEU A 128 3.58 16.59 -1.44
CA LEU A 128 2.43 15.95 -0.81
C LEU A 128 1.30 16.94 -0.49
N ALA A 129 1.62 18.18 -0.11
CA ALA A 129 0.63 19.21 0.22
C ALA A 129 -0.26 19.61 -0.97
N ASP A 130 0.20 19.35 -2.21
CA ASP A 130 -0.61 19.53 -3.42
C ASP A 130 -1.63 18.39 -3.64
N LEU A 131 -1.49 17.27 -2.91
CA LEU A 131 -2.23 16.01 -3.15
C LEU A 131 -2.99 15.47 -1.93
N LEU A 132 -2.55 15.80 -0.72
CA LEU A 132 -3.09 15.36 0.56
C LEU A 132 -3.28 16.54 1.50
N THR A 133 -4.17 16.38 2.47
CA THR A 133 -4.30 17.35 3.57
C THR A 133 -3.12 17.25 4.55
N THR A 134 -2.92 18.28 5.36
CA THR A 134 -1.93 18.24 6.46
C THR A 134 -2.20 17.07 7.42
N ASP A 135 -3.46 16.82 7.77
CA ASP A 135 -3.84 15.74 8.69
C ASP A 135 -3.54 14.35 8.11
N GLU A 136 -3.74 14.15 6.80
CA GLU A 136 -3.38 12.90 6.11
C GLU A 136 -1.85 12.68 6.07
N ILE A 137 -1.08 13.75 5.85
CA ILE A 137 0.39 13.70 5.85
C ILE A 137 0.92 13.40 7.26
N ASP A 138 0.37 14.04 8.29
CA ASP A 138 0.74 13.80 9.68
C ASP A 138 0.32 12.40 10.15
N ALA A 139 -0.85 11.91 9.73
CA ALA A 139 -1.27 10.54 9.99
C ALA A 139 -0.36 9.50 9.31
N LEU A 140 0.06 9.73 8.06
CA LEU A 140 1.05 8.89 7.37
C LEU A 140 2.36 8.81 8.16
N LYS A 141 2.92 9.95 8.56
CA LYS A 141 4.16 10.02 9.37
C LYS A 141 3.99 9.31 10.71
N SER A 142 2.87 9.54 11.39
CA SER A 142 2.53 8.93 12.68
C SER A 142 2.42 7.41 12.58
N ARG A 143 1.71 6.88 11.57
CA ARG A 143 1.62 5.43 11.32
C ARG A 143 2.99 4.81 11.06
N ALA A 144 3.76 5.39 10.16
CA ALA A 144 5.11 4.92 9.87
C ALA A 144 6.03 4.96 11.11
N GLY A 145 5.95 6.02 11.93
CA GLY A 145 6.66 6.12 13.21
C GLY A 145 6.27 5.01 14.20
N LYS A 146 4.97 4.75 14.36
CA LYS A 146 4.48 3.66 15.22
C LYS A 146 5.01 2.28 14.80
N LEU A 147 5.12 2.03 13.49
CA LEU A 147 5.71 0.78 12.98
C LEU A 147 7.20 0.67 13.35
N LEU A 148 7.95 1.77 13.37
CA LEU A 148 9.35 1.78 13.82
C LEU A 148 9.50 1.58 15.33
N ASP A 149 8.58 2.13 16.11
CA ASP A 149 8.58 2.01 17.58
C ASP A 149 8.24 0.58 18.02
N LEU A 150 7.17 0.02 17.44
CA LEU A 150 6.69 -1.32 17.79
C LEU A 150 7.47 -2.44 17.10
N LYS A 151 8.07 -2.14 15.93
CA LYS A 151 8.77 -3.10 15.06
C LYS A 151 7.94 -4.34 14.74
N LYS A 152 6.63 -4.17 14.58
CA LYS A 152 5.68 -5.23 14.25
C LYS A 152 4.69 -4.75 13.19
N PHE A 153 4.16 -5.70 12.41
CA PHE A 153 2.97 -5.46 11.60
C PHE A 153 1.77 -5.11 12.49
N PRO A 154 0.87 -4.22 12.03
CA PRO A 154 -0.29 -3.85 12.82
C PRO A 154 -1.27 -5.01 12.95
N MET A 155 -2.06 -4.97 14.02
CA MET A 155 -3.22 -5.85 14.20
C MET A 155 -4.48 -5.17 13.69
N PRO A 156 -5.52 -5.98 13.37
CA PRO A 156 -6.92 -5.66 13.45
C PRO A 156 -7.34 -4.36 14.13
N ASN A 157 -7.77 -3.27 13.48
CA ASN A 157 -8.47 -2.23 14.24
C ASN A 157 -9.79 -2.83 14.77
N PRO A 158 -9.99 -2.98 16.10
CA PRO A 158 -11.18 -3.64 16.64
C PRO A 158 -12.48 -2.86 16.42
N ASN A 159 -12.36 -1.56 16.09
CA ASN A 159 -13.50 -0.66 15.87
C ASN A 159 -13.81 -0.44 14.37
N TRP A 160 -13.13 -1.13 13.46
CA TRP A 160 -13.30 -1.00 12.01
C TRP A 160 -13.30 -2.38 11.34
N PRO A 161 -14.11 -2.61 10.29
CA PRO A 161 -14.10 -3.90 9.60
C PRO A 161 -12.73 -4.15 8.97
N ALA A 162 -12.06 -5.25 9.33
CA ALA A 162 -10.69 -5.52 8.89
C ALA A 162 -10.59 -6.08 7.46
N ILE A 163 -11.65 -6.70 6.95
CA ILE A 163 -11.68 -7.34 5.63
C ILE A 163 -12.47 -6.42 4.67
N PRO A 164 -11.95 -6.12 3.47
CA PRO A 164 -12.70 -5.36 2.48
C PRO A 164 -13.86 -6.18 1.92
N TRP A 165 -14.89 -5.48 1.43
CA TRP A 165 -16.07 -6.11 0.85
C TRP A 165 -16.30 -5.68 -0.61
N PRO A 166 -16.55 -6.63 -1.52
CA PRO A 166 -16.28 -8.06 -1.36
C PRO A 166 -14.77 -8.33 -1.21
N PRO A 167 -14.34 -9.50 -0.71
CA PRO A 167 -12.91 -9.81 -0.58
C PRO A 167 -12.25 -10.24 -1.91
N TYR A 168 -13.04 -10.70 -2.88
CA TYR A 168 -12.59 -11.20 -4.18
C TYR A 168 -12.19 -10.09 -5.14
#